data_AF-A0A832FL55-F1
#
_entry.id   AF-A0A832FL55-F1
#
_cell.length_a   1.000
_cell.length_b   1.000
_cell.length_c   1.000
_cell.angle_alpha   90.00
_cell.angle_beta   90.00
_cell.angle_gamma   90.00
#
_symmetry.space_group_name_H-M   'P 1'
#
loop_
_entity.id
_entity.type
_entity.pdbx_description
1 polymer ?
#
loop_
_entity_poly.entity_id
_entity_poly.type
_entity_poly.pdbx_seq_one_letter_code
_entity_poly.pdbx_strand_id
1 'polypeptide(L)'
;MMTGTVALELLKNPYETFRLADEIRRKAVGDVVTFVVNRNINFTDICINNCKFCSFRNRKNYLLSIEELKRKVEEAVDFGCTEVCIQGGLLPQADLDFYIS
;
A
#
# COMPACT_ATOMS: atom_id res chain seq x y z
N MET A 1 11.38 13.13 23.68
CA MET A 1 10.48 13.14 22.49
C MET A 1 11.28 13.62 21.29
N MET A 2 11.11 13.00 20.12
CA MET A 2 11.76 13.43 18.88
C MET A 2 11.10 14.72 18.39
N THR A 3 11.86 15.82 18.35
CA THR A 3 11.38 17.10 17.82
C THR A 3 11.75 17.25 16.35
N GLY A 4 11.09 18.15 15.62
CA GLY A 4 11.39 18.41 14.21
C GLY A 4 12.85 18.81 13.96
N THR A 5 13.45 19.61 14.86
CA THR A 5 14.86 20.01 14.78
C THR A 5 15.81 18.84 14.91
N VAL A 6 15.53 17.90 15.83
CA VAL A 6 16.34 16.69 16.00
C VAL A 6 16.24 15.79 14.76
N ALA A 7 15.04 15.65 14.19
CA ALA A 7 14.85 14.86 12.97
C ALA A 7 15.65 15.44 11.77
N LEU A 8 15.66 16.76 11.61
CA LEU A 8 16.43 17.42 10.55
C LEU A 8 17.96 17.24 10.71
N GLU A 9 18.45 17.21 11.94
CA GLU A 9 19.88 17.00 12.20
C GLU A 9 20.31 15.57 11.83
N LEU A 10 19.49 14.57 12.19
CA LEU A 10 19.73 13.17 11.85
C LEU A 10 19.84 12.96 10.32
N LEU A 11 19.04 13.68 9.53
CA LEU A 11 19.11 13.60 8.06
C LEU A 11 20.48 14.03 7.49
N LYS A 12 21.26 14.85 8.20
CA LYS A 12 22.58 15.30 7.75
C LYS A 12 23.64 14.21 7.89
N ASN A 13 23.43 13.23 8.78
CA ASN A 13 24.33 12.11 9.01
C ASN A 13 23.58 10.77 8.86
N PRO A 14 23.49 10.21 7.64
CA PRO A 14 22.71 9.01 7.40
C PRO A 14 23.22 7.79 8.19
N TYR A 15 24.52 7.68 8.43
CA TYR A 15 25.09 6.55 9.19
C TYR A 15 24.64 6.53 10.64
N GLU A 16 24.57 7.70 11.28
CA GLU A 16 24.06 7.82 12.63
C GLU A 16 22.56 7.51 12.68
N THR A 17 21.80 7.98 11.69
CA THR A 17 20.38 7.65 11.53
C THR A 17 20.16 6.14 11.41
N PHE A 18 20.91 5.45 10.55
CA PHE A 18 20.79 4.01 10.36
C PHE A 18 21.09 3.24 11.64
N ARG A 19 22.18 3.61 12.34
CA ARG A 19 22.56 2.97 13.61
C ARG A 19 21.46 3.11 14.66
N LEU A 20 20.92 4.33 14.82
CA LEU A 20 19.87 4.59 15.80
C LEU A 20 18.55 3.88 15.43
N ALA A 21 18.18 3.91 14.14
CA ALA A 21 17.00 3.22 13.65
C ALA A 21 17.10 1.70 13.88
N ASP A 22 18.27 1.11 13.62
CA ASP A 22 18.53 -0.31 13.85
C ASP A 22 18.42 -0.68 15.33
N GLU A 23 19.00 0.14 16.22
CA GLU A 23 18.92 -0.03 17.67
C GLU A 23 17.47 0.03 18.18
N ILE A 24 16.69 1.00 17.71
CA ILE A 24 15.28 1.15 18.08
C ILE A 24 14.46 -0.03 17.56
N ARG A 25 14.62 -0.39 16.28
CA ARG A 25 13.94 -1.54 15.66
C ARG A 25 14.23 -2.82 16.44
N ARG A 26 15.51 -3.08 16.77
CA ARG A 26 15.92 -4.28 17.52
C ARG A 26 15.29 -4.33 18.91
N LYS A 27 15.25 -3.20 19.63
CA LYS A 27 14.59 -3.12 20.94
C LYS A 27 13.07 -3.32 20.84
N ALA A 28 12.44 -2.81 19.78
CA ALA A 28 11.00 -2.85 19.61
C ALA A 28 10.48 -4.21 19.13
N VAL A 29 11.15 -4.83 18.17
CA VAL A 29 10.64 -6.03 17.46
C VAL A 29 11.63 -7.19 17.36
N GLY A 30 12.84 -7.06 17.93
CA GLY A 30 13.88 -8.10 17.84
C GLY A 30 14.44 -8.27 16.42
N ASP A 31 15.06 -9.42 16.17
CA ASP A 31 15.79 -9.71 14.92
C ASP A 31 15.03 -10.64 13.96
N VAL A 32 13.84 -11.11 14.33
CA VAL A 32 13.01 -11.93 13.43
C VAL A 32 12.46 -11.05 12.32
N VAL A 33 12.80 -11.37 11.07
CA VAL A 33 12.25 -10.72 9.88
C VAL A 33 11.05 -11.53 9.39
N THR A 34 9.89 -10.88 9.31
CA THR A 34 8.64 -11.47 8.82
C THR A 34 8.31 -10.98 7.41
N PHE A 35 7.45 -11.70 6.71
CA PHE A 35 6.91 -11.29 5.41
C PHE A 35 5.42 -11.63 5.31
N VAL A 36 4.73 -11.02 4.35
CA VAL A 36 3.34 -11.29 4.00
C VAL A 36 3.28 -11.68 2.54
N VAL A 37 2.63 -12.81 2.22
CA VAL A 37 2.31 -13.17 0.85
C VAL A 37 1.03 -12.43 0.47
N ASN A 38 1.18 -11.30 -0.23
CA ASN A 38 0.09 -10.38 -0.54
C ASN A 38 -0.30 -10.43 -2.03
N ARG A 39 -1.60 -10.29 -2.30
CA ARG A 39 -2.12 -9.95 -3.63
C ARG A 39 -2.66 -8.52 -3.64
N ASN A 40 -1.99 -7.63 -4.36
CA ASN A 40 -2.53 -6.31 -4.67
C ASN A 40 -3.45 -6.38 -5.90
N ILE A 41 -4.68 -5.93 -5.76
CA ILE A 41 -5.70 -5.88 -6.82
C ILE A 41 -6.12 -4.43 -7.01
N ASN A 42 -5.75 -3.87 -8.17
CA ASN A 42 -6.29 -2.58 -8.61
C ASN A 42 -7.64 -2.80 -9.29
N PHE A 43 -8.75 -2.47 -8.62
CA PHE A 43 -10.09 -2.72 -9.16
C PHE A 43 -10.49 -1.72 -10.26
N THR A 44 -9.86 -0.54 -10.29
CA THR A 44 -10.06 0.46 -11.34
C THR A 44 -8.86 1.41 -11.44
N ASP A 45 -8.60 1.93 -12.63
CA ASP A 45 -7.72 3.09 -12.84
C ASP A 45 -8.50 4.42 -13.03
N ILE A 46 -9.82 4.39 -12.92
CA ILE A 46 -10.68 5.57 -13.00
C ILE A 46 -10.57 6.34 -11.69
N CYS A 47 -10.18 7.62 -11.77
CA CYS A 47 -9.95 8.46 -10.60
C CYS A 47 -10.50 9.87 -10.80
N ILE A 48 -11.04 10.53 -9.78
CA ILE A 48 -11.37 11.96 -9.88
C ILE A 48 -10.12 12.86 -9.87
N ASN A 49 -9.00 12.36 -9.36
CA ASN A 49 -7.76 13.11 -9.21
C ASN A 49 -6.79 12.98 -10.40
N ASN A 50 -5.81 13.88 -10.44
CA ASN A 50 -4.75 13.93 -11.45
C ASN A 50 -3.36 14.15 -10.83
N CYS A 51 -2.97 13.29 -9.90
CA CYS A 51 -1.68 13.37 -9.22
C CYS A 51 -0.52 13.21 -10.24
N LYS A 52 0.45 14.14 -10.22
CA LYS A 52 1.55 14.18 -11.21
C LYS A 52 2.40 12.91 -11.22
N PHE A 53 2.53 12.24 -10.08
CA PHE A 53 3.34 11.04 -9.88
C PHE A 53 2.54 9.73 -10.09
N CYS A 54 1.21 9.78 -10.18
CA CYS A 54 0.38 8.57 -10.20
C CYS A 54 0.22 8.04 -11.64
N SER A 55 0.33 6.72 -11.82
CA SER A 55 0.17 6.06 -13.11
C SER A 55 -1.27 6.09 -13.64
N PHE A 56 -2.28 6.18 -12.77
CA PHE A 56 -3.71 6.29 -13.15
C PHE A 56 -4.05 7.58 -13.92
N ARG A 57 -3.10 8.50 -14.12
CA ARG A 57 -3.27 9.63 -15.05
C ARG A 57 -3.27 9.19 -16.53
N ASN A 58 -2.63 8.07 -16.86
CA ASN A 58 -2.53 7.53 -18.23
C ASN A 58 -3.54 6.39 -18.43
N ARG A 59 -4.83 6.74 -18.41
CA ARG A 59 -5.93 5.80 -18.19
C ARG A 59 -6.19 4.86 -19.36
N LYS A 60 -6.47 3.60 -19.02
CA LYS A 60 -7.21 2.65 -19.85
C LYS A 60 -8.72 2.70 -19.55
N ASN A 61 -9.11 3.31 -18.43
CA ASN A 61 -10.49 3.50 -17.96
C ASN A 61 -11.22 2.16 -17.75
N TYR A 62 -10.61 1.26 -16.97
CA TYR A 62 -11.23 -0.02 -16.63
C TYR A 62 -11.87 0.01 -15.25
N LEU A 63 -12.90 -0.81 -15.06
CA LEU A 63 -13.50 -1.15 -13.78
C LEU A 63 -13.72 -2.67 -13.80
N LEU A 64 -13.08 -3.38 -12.86
CA LEU A 64 -13.23 -4.83 -12.75
C LEU A 64 -14.63 -5.16 -12.24
N SER A 65 -15.23 -6.23 -12.75
CA SER A 65 -16.45 -6.79 -12.18
C SER A 65 -16.16 -7.50 -10.85
N ILE A 66 -17.20 -7.72 -10.04
CA ILE A 66 -17.10 -8.48 -8.79
C ILE A 66 -16.62 -9.92 -9.07
N GLU A 67 -17.05 -10.53 -10.17
CA GLU A 67 -16.61 -11.87 -10.60
C GLU A 67 -15.12 -11.88 -10.94
N GLU A 68 -14.61 -10.83 -11.60
CA GLU A 68 -13.18 -10.70 -11.88
C GLU A 68 -12.36 -10.50 -10.61
N LEU A 69 -12.87 -9.71 -9.66
CA LEU A 69 -12.26 -9.54 -8.34
C LEU A 69 -12.21 -10.87 -7.58
N LYS A 70 -13.35 -11.59 -7.50
CA LYS A 70 -13.44 -12.92 -6.86
C LYS A 70 -12.45 -13.90 -7.46
N ARG A 71 -12.38 -14.00 -8.79
CA ARG A 71 -11.40 -14.87 -9.48
C ARG A 71 -9.97 -14.53 -9.10
N LYS A 72 -9.62 -13.24 -9.03
CA LYS A 72 -8.27 -12.80 -8.63
C LYS A 72 -7.96 -13.12 -7.16
N VAL A 73 -8.97 -13.12 -6.29
CA VAL A 73 -8.86 -13.53 -4.89
C VAL A 73 -8.69 -15.05 -4.79
N GLU A 74 -9.47 -15.83 -5.54
CA GLU A 74 -9.33 -17.29 -5.62
C GLU A 74 -7.92 -17.68 -6.08
N GLU A 75 -7.42 -17.06 -7.17
CA GLU A 75 -6.03 -17.21 -7.61
C GLU A 75 -5.04 -16.93 -6.46
N ALA A 76 -5.26 -15.84 -5.71
CA ALA A 76 -4.38 -15.47 -4.59
C ALA A 76 -4.37 -16.54 -3.49
N VAL A 77 -5.53 -17.09 -3.16
CA VAL A 77 -5.68 -18.19 -2.19
C VAL A 77 -4.92 -19.43 -2.68
N ASP A 78 -5.06 -19.79 -3.95
CA ASP A 78 -4.35 -20.93 -4.55
C ASP A 78 -2.83 -20.76 -4.52
N PHE A 79 -2.34 -19.51 -4.63
CA PHE A 79 -0.92 -19.17 -4.48
C PHE A 79 -0.44 -19.09 -3.01
N GLY A 80 -1.31 -19.35 -2.04
CA GLY A 80 -0.98 -19.28 -0.62
C GLY A 80 -0.85 -17.86 -0.07
N CYS A 81 -1.52 -16.88 -0.70
CA CYS A 81 -1.57 -15.53 -0.17
C CYS A 81 -2.31 -15.50 1.17
N THR A 82 -1.80 -14.70 2.10
CA THR A 82 -2.40 -14.49 3.42
C THR A 82 -3.09 -13.13 3.54
N GLU A 83 -2.91 -12.27 2.53
CA GLU A 83 -3.50 -10.93 2.48
C GLU A 83 -3.89 -10.54 1.05
N VAL A 84 -5.02 -9.86 0.92
CA VAL A 84 -5.42 -9.19 -0.32
C VAL A 84 -5.55 -7.70 -0.04
N CYS A 85 -4.87 -6.88 -0.84
CA CYS A 85 -5.00 -5.43 -0.83
C CYS A 85 -5.82 -4.99 -2.04
N ILE A 86 -7.04 -4.52 -1.80
CA ILE A 86 -7.88 -3.94 -2.85
C ILE A 86 -7.64 -2.44 -2.88
N GLN A 87 -7.14 -1.96 -4.01
CA GLN A 87 -6.79 -0.57 -4.23
C GLN A 87 -7.33 -0.11 -5.59
N GLY A 88 -7.34 1.19 -5.85
CA GLY A 88 -7.82 1.70 -7.12
C GLY A 88 -7.83 3.21 -7.16
N GLY A 89 -8.24 3.74 -8.30
CA GLY A 89 -8.56 5.15 -8.41
C GLY A 89 -9.78 5.51 -7.57
N LEU A 90 -9.92 6.81 -7.26
CA LEU A 90 -11.10 7.35 -6.60
C LEU A 90 -12.25 7.41 -7.62
N LEU A 91 -13.00 6.32 -7.74
CA LEU A 91 -14.12 6.18 -8.67
C LEU A 91 -15.20 7.23 -8.35
N PRO A 92 -15.57 8.13 -9.28
CA PRO A 92 -16.44 9.28 -8.97
C PRO A 92 -17.83 8.91 -8.44
N GLN A 93 -18.34 7.72 -8.78
CA GLN A 93 -19.67 7.24 -8.41
C GLN A 93 -19.65 6.19 -7.29
N ALA A 94 -18.48 5.87 -6.75
CA ALA A 94 -18.38 4.92 -5.64
C ALA A 94 -18.76 5.61 -4.32
N ASP A 95 -20.00 5.41 -3.91
CA ASP A 95 -20.48 5.73 -2.58
C ASP A 95 -20.24 4.57 -1.61
N LEU A 96 -20.79 4.65 -0.39
CA LEU A 96 -20.65 3.58 0.60
C LEU A 96 -21.28 2.27 0.11
N ASP A 97 -22.45 2.35 -0.53
CA ASP A 97 -23.21 1.18 -0.99
C ASP A 97 -22.41 0.36 -2.01
N PHE A 98 -21.63 1.04 -2.87
CA PHE A 98 -20.69 0.38 -3.77
C PHE A 98 -19.67 -0.52 -3.05
N TYR A 99 -19.20 -0.14 -1.85
CA TYR A 99 -18.16 -0.89 -1.12
C TYR A 99 -18.70 -1.95 -0.14
N ILE A 100 -19.96 -1.87 0.25
CA ILE A 100 -20.58 -2.78 1.23
C ILE A 100 -21.55 -3.79 0.61
N SER A 101 -21.77 -3.73 -0.70
CA SER A 101 -22.61 -4.67 -1.46
C SER A 101 -21.86 -5.93 -1.88
#